data_AF-A0A969T7G6-F1
#
_entry.id   AF-A0A969T7G6-F1
#
_cell.length_a   1.000
_cell.length_b   1.000
_cell.length_c   1.000
_cell.angle_alpha   90.00
_cell.angle_beta   90.00
_cell.angle_gamma   90.00
#
_symmetry.space_group_name_H-M   'P 1'
#
loop_
_entity.id
_entity.type
_entity.pdbx_description
1 polymer ?
#
loop_
_entity_poly.entity_id
_entity_poly.type
_entity_poly.pdbx_seq_one_letter_code
_entity_poly.pdbx_strand_id
1 'polypeptide(L)'
;MKNTRTRIAQAILNKIVKEKDYVVQDFFVGLTDNPQKRLFLEHKVDKDDGVYVYMKADSAQEAQKAYKELFTLDMNGAPVSTSKDSKYVYCYHINGQTEECPPTGT
;
A
#
# COMPACT_ATOMS: atom_id res chain seq x y z
N MET A 1 10.98 -8.37 22.90
CA MET A 1 9.69 -7.65 22.75
C MET A 1 8.99 -8.24 21.52
N LYS A 2 7.77 -8.78 21.64
CA LYS A 2 6.99 -9.17 20.46
C LYS A 2 6.44 -7.87 19.87
N ASN A 3 7.03 -7.37 18.78
CA ASN A 3 6.50 -6.22 18.06
C ASN A 3 5.19 -6.65 17.41
N THR A 4 4.07 -6.45 18.10
CA THR A 4 2.75 -6.74 17.54
C THR A 4 2.45 -5.67 16.48
N ARG A 5 2.34 -6.10 15.22
CA ARG A 5 1.89 -5.23 14.13
C ARG A 5 0.48 -4.69 14.42
N THR A 6 0.19 -3.49 13.94
CA THR A 6 -1.18 -2.99 13.87
C THR A 6 -2.09 -3.97 13.13
N ARG A 7 -3.37 -3.99 13.51
CA ARG A 7 -4.40 -4.80 12.83
C ARG A 7 -4.44 -4.52 11.33
N ILE A 8 -4.25 -3.26 10.94
CA ILE A 8 -4.25 -2.81 9.55
C ILE A 8 -3.05 -3.38 8.78
N ALA A 9 -1.82 -3.19 9.27
CA ALA A 9 -0.63 -3.73 8.62
C ALA A 9 -0.70 -5.27 8.50
N GLN A 10 -1.16 -5.94 9.56
CA GLN A 10 -1.35 -7.39 9.53
C GLN A 10 -2.42 -7.83 8.52
N ALA A 11 -3.54 -7.12 8.42
CA ALA A 11 -4.59 -7.42 7.45
C ALA A 11 -4.09 -7.25 6.01
N ILE A 12 -3.36 -6.17 5.73
CA ILE A 12 -2.75 -5.91 4.43
C ILE A 12 -1.76 -7.02 4.08
N LEU A 13 -0.81 -7.33 4.97
CA LEU A 13 0.15 -8.41 4.75
C LEU A 13 -0.52 -9.75 4.51
N ASN A 14 -1.54 -10.10 5.31
CA ASN A 14 -2.28 -11.33 5.12
C ASN A 14 -3.00 -11.40 3.77
N LYS A 15 -3.43 -10.26 3.23
CA LYS A 15 -4.12 -10.20 1.93
C LYS A 15 -3.13 -10.33 0.77
N ILE A 16 -2.00 -9.62 0.83
CA ILE A 16 -1.05 -9.57 -0.29
C ILE A 16 -0.07 -10.77 -0.31
N VAL A 17 0.38 -11.25 0.86
CA VAL A 17 1.36 -12.36 0.95
C VAL A 17 0.69 -13.72 0.70
N LYS A 18 -0.59 -13.87 1.03
CA LYS A 18 -1.30 -15.14 0.84
C LYS A 18 -1.66 -15.43 -0.61
N GLU A 19 -1.72 -14.42 -1.48
CA GLU A 19 -2.35 -14.62 -2.78
C GLU A 19 -1.45 -15.31 -3.80
N LYS A 20 -0.15 -15.01 -3.97
CA LYS A 20 0.69 -15.67 -5.00
C LYS A 20 2.22 -15.59 -4.82
N ASP A 21 2.78 -15.99 -3.67
CA ASP A 21 4.25 -15.97 -3.42
C ASP A 21 4.92 -14.60 -3.66
N TYR A 22 4.15 -13.50 -3.61
CA TYR A 22 4.70 -12.18 -3.84
C TYR A 22 5.64 -11.74 -2.72
N VAL A 23 6.73 -11.09 -3.11
CA VAL A 23 7.65 -10.43 -2.19
C VAL A 23 7.11 -9.04 -1.85
N VAL A 24 7.23 -8.65 -0.57
CA VAL A 24 6.70 -7.37 -0.08
C VAL A 24 7.34 -6.17 -0.77
N GLN A 25 8.57 -6.30 -1.25
CA GLN A 25 9.30 -5.26 -1.96
C GLN A 25 8.67 -4.88 -3.30
N ASP A 26 7.89 -5.76 -3.91
CA ASP A 26 7.19 -5.47 -5.18
C ASP A 26 5.89 -4.70 -4.95
N PHE A 27 5.58 -4.30 -3.71
CA PHE A 27 4.39 -3.53 -3.40
C PHE A 27 4.71 -2.07 -3.12
N PHE A 28 3.77 -1.22 -3.54
CA PHE A 28 3.68 0.16 -3.08
C PHE A 28 2.71 0.24 -1.91
N VAL A 29 3.01 1.08 -0.91
CA VAL A 29 2.12 1.44 0.19
C VAL A 29 1.97 2.96 0.26
N GLY A 30 0.74 3.42 0.55
CA GLY A 30 0.45 4.83 0.68
C GLY A 30 -0.70 5.13 1.64
N LEU A 31 -0.85 6.42 1.94
CA LEU A 31 -1.96 6.97 2.72
C LEU A 31 -2.85 7.84 1.84
N THR A 32 -4.16 7.80 2.06
CA THR A 32 -5.11 8.63 1.33
C THR A 32 -6.48 8.70 2.01
N ASP A 33 -7.31 9.64 1.57
CA ASP A 33 -8.74 9.67 1.89
C ASP A 33 -9.61 9.16 0.73
N ASN A 34 -9.00 8.93 -0.44
CA ASN A 34 -9.68 8.39 -1.62
C ASN A 34 -8.84 7.27 -2.26
N PRO A 35 -8.91 6.04 -1.72
CA PRO A 35 -8.14 4.91 -2.24
C PRO A 35 -8.51 4.55 -3.67
N GLN A 36 -9.78 4.71 -4.08
CA GLN A 36 -10.20 4.41 -5.44
C GLN A 36 -9.52 5.34 -6.46
N LYS A 37 -9.46 6.65 -6.15
CA LYS A 37 -8.76 7.61 -7.02
C LYS A 37 -7.27 7.28 -7.09
N ARG A 38 -6.62 7.07 -5.94
CA ARG A 38 -5.19 6.73 -5.89
C ARG A 38 -4.89 5.47 -6.68
N LEU A 39 -5.56 4.36 -6.37
CA LEU A 39 -5.29 3.06 -6.99
C LEU A 39 -5.55 3.08 -8.50
N PHE A 40 -6.74 3.51 -8.92
CA PHE A 40 -7.18 3.22 -10.29
C PHE A 40 -7.01 4.37 -11.27
N LEU A 41 -7.06 5.61 -10.78
CA LEU A 41 -6.91 6.78 -11.65
C LEU A 41 -5.48 7.28 -11.68
N GLU A 42 -4.82 7.36 -10.53
CA GLU A 42 -3.46 7.88 -10.41
C GLU A 42 -2.44 6.78 -10.69
N HIS A 43 -2.42 5.70 -9.90
CA HIS A 43 -1.42 4.62 -10.01
C HIS A 43 -1.72 3.57 -11.08
N LYS A 44 -2.85 3.69 -11.79
CA LYS A 44 -3.27 2.79 -12.89
C LYS A 44 -3.33 1.30 -12.54
N VAL A 45 -3.61 0.98 -11.28
CA VAL A 45 -3.84 -0.40 -10.85
C VAL A 45 -5.02 -0.98 -11.63
N ASP A 46 -4.83 -2.16 -12.20
CA ASP A 46 -5.91 -2.90 -12.85
C ASP A 46 -6.97 -3.31 -11.81
N LYS A 47 -8.24 -2.95 -12.06
CA LYS A 47 -9.34 -3.22 -11.13
C LYS A 47 -9.73 -4.70 -11.09
N ASP A 48 -9.59 -5.37 -12.24
CA ASP A 48 -10.13 -6.69 -12.50
C ASP A 48 -9.07 -7.76 -12.20
N ASP A 49 -7.82 -7.51 -12.62
CA ASP A 49 -6.72 -8.48 -12.50
C ASP A 49 -5.58 -8.03 -11.58
N GLY A 50 -5.59 -6.78 -11.10
CA GLY A 50 -4.55 -6.23 -10.25
C GLY A 50 -4.61 -6.73 -8.80
N VAL A 51 -3.45 -6.82 -8.15
CA VAL A 51 -3.35 -7.17 -6.73
C VAL A 51 -3.28 -5.89 -5.91
N TYR A 52 -4.35 -5.60 -5.17
CA TYR A 52 -4.43 -4.43 -4.31
C TYR A 52 -5.29 -4.68 -3.08
N VAL A 53 -5.08 -3.85 -2.05
CA VAL A 53 -5.89 -3.81 -0.84
C VAL A 53 -5.87 -2.39 -0.29
N TYR A 54 -7.00 -1.95 0.25
CA TYR A 54 -7.03 -0.76 1.08
C TYR A 54 -7.86 -1.00 2.33
N MET A 55 -7.42 -0.41 3.44
CA MET A 55 -8.01 -0.59 4.76
C MET A 55 -8.23 0.78 5.39
N LYS A 56 -9.42 0.96 5.98
CA LYS A 56 -9.74 2.16 6.76
C LYS A 56 -9.25 1.98 8.20
N ALA A 57 -8.57 3.00 8.72
CA ALA A 57 -8.21 3.12 10.12
C ALA A 57 -9.26 3.89 10.91
N ASP A 58 -9.26 3.72 12.23
CA ASP A 58 -10.15 4.48 13.11
C ASP A 58 -9.64 5.93 13.28
N SER A 59 -8.33 6.14 13.10
CA SER A 59 -7.68 7.45 13.15
C SER A 59 -6.54 7.58 12.14
N ALA A 60 -6.20 8.83 11.78
CA ALA A 60 -5.03 9.12 10.94
C ALA A 60 -3.71 8.65 11.59
N GLN A 61 -3.62 8.72 12.92
CA GLN A 61 -2.47 8.23 13.67
C GLN A 61 -2.30 6.71 13.53
N GLU A 62 -3.40 5.96 13.58
CA GLU A 62 -3.37 4.51 13.36
C GLU A 62 -2.99 4.17 11.92
N ALA A 63 -3.53 4.91 10.94
CA ALA A 63 -3.15 4.75 9.53
C ALA A 63 -1.65 5.01 9.32
N GLN A 64 -1.12 6.09 9.87
CA GLN A 64 0.32 6.42 9.80
C GLN A 64 1.19 5.36 10.49
N LYS A 65 0.74 4.79 11.62
CA LYS A 65 1.47 3.73 12.30
C LYS A 65 1.53 2.47 11.41
N ALA A 66 0.40 2.09 10.81
CA ALA A 66 0.33 0.95 9.89
C ALA A 66 1.19 1.18 8.64
N TYR A 67 1.14 2.38 8.04
CA TYR A 67 2.03 2.76 6.94
C TYR A 67 3.51 2.58 7.31
N LYS A 68 3.92 3.11 8.48
CA LYS A 68 5.32 3.01 8.92
C LYS A 68 5.76 1.56 9.09
N GLU A 69 4.91 0.72 9.66
CA GLU A 69 5.19 -0.72 9.81
C GLU A 69 5.37 -1.42 8.46
N LEU A 70 4.54 -1.10 7.47
CA LEU A 70 4.63 -1.64 6.11
C LEU A 70 5.87 -1.12 5.37
N PHE A 71 6.15 0.18 5.48
CA PHE A 71 7.31 0.84 4.90
C PHE A 71 8.63 0.30 5.50
N THR A 72 8.65 -0.08 6.78
CA THR A 72 9.83 -0.74 7.40
C THR A 72 10.09 -2.17 6.91
N LEU A 73 9.20 -2.73 6.08
CA LEU A 73 9.40 -4.02 5.41
C LEU A 73 9.96 -3.87 3.99
N ASP A 74 10.57 -2.72 3.69
CA ASP A 74 11.10 -2.35 2.37
C ASP A 74 10.04 -2.34 1.24
N MET A 75 8.78 -2.08 1.59
CA MET A 75 7.77 -1.75 0.59
C MET A 75 8.09 -0.38 -0.04
N ASN A 76 7.81 -0.23 -1.33
CA ASN A 76 7.86 1.07 -1.99
C ASN A 76 6.81 2.00 -1.37
N GLY A 77 7.10 3.30 -1.30
CA GLY A 77 6.13 4.25 -0.74
C GLY A 77 6.63 5.68 -0.80
N ALA A 78 5.68 6.61 -0.77
CA ALA A 78 5.97 8.05 -0.71
C ALA A 78 6.06 8.53 0.75
N PRO A 79 6.95 9.51 1.07
CA PRO A 79 7.06 10.04 2.42
C PRO A 79 5.71 10.46 3.05
N VAL A 80 5.52 10.12 4.33
CA VAL A 80 4.30 10.36 5.13
C VAL A 80 3.87 11.84 5.16
N SER A 81 4.78 12.77 4.87
CA SER A 81 4.56 14.22 4.94
C SER A 81 3.39 14.72 4.09
N THR A 82 2.98 13.97 3.07
CA THR A 82 1.93 14.36 2.13
C THR A 82 0.50 14.06 2.60
N SER A 83 0.32 13.28 3.67
CA SER A 83 -0.99 12.69 4.01
C SER A 83 -1.28 12.65 5.53
N LYS A 84 -1.11 13.78 6.21
CA LYS A 84 -1.18 13.86 7.69
C LYS A 84 -2.55 13.50 8.27
N ASP A 85 -3.63 13.71 7.53
CA ASP A 85 -5.00 13.50 8.02
C ASP A 85 -5.67 12.24 7.43
N SER A 86 -4.96 11.53 6.55
CA SER A 86 -5.55 10.43 5.81
C SER A 86 -5.81 9.19 6.66
N LYS A 87 -7.00 8.61 6.49
CA LYS A 87 -7.43 7.43 7.28
C LYS A 87 -7.37 6.12 6.53
N TYR A 88 -7.07 6.11 5.24
CA TYR A 88 -6.90 4.86 4.49
C TYR A 88 -5.44 4.58 4.27
N VAL A 89 -5.07 3.31 4.50
CA VAL A 89 -3.82 2.73 4.03
C VAL A 89 -4.17 1.91 2.79
N TYR A 90 -3.48 2.16 1.69
CA TYR A 90 -3.64 1.38 0.47
C TYR A 90 -2.31 0.75 0.08
N CYS A 91 -2.40 -0.41 -0.56
CA CYS A 91 -1.26 -1.17 -1.02
C CYS A 91 -1.61 -1.86 -2.34
N TYR A 92 -0.65 -1.92 -3.27
CA TYR A 92 -0.82 -2.62 -4.54
C TYR A 92 0.51 -3.13 -5.06
N HIS A 93 0.45 -4.19 -5.86
CA HIS A 93 1.61 -4.78 -6.52
C HIS A 93 2.02 -3.90 -7.72
N ILE A 94 3.29 -3.51 -7.76
CA ILE A 94 3.88 -2.75 -8.85
C ILE A 94 4.13 -3.73 -10.01
N ASN A 95 3.58 -3.41 -11.19
CA ASN A 95 3.80 -4.18 -12.40
C ASN A 95 3.91 -3.25 -13.61
N GLY A 96 4.15 -3.80 -14.81
CA GLY A 96 4.33 -3.01 -16.04
C GLY A 96 3.16 -2.08 -16.44
N GLN A 97 2.02 -2.12 -15.75
CA GLN A 97 0.88 -1.22 -15.97
C GLN A 97 0.78 -0.11 -14.92
N THR A 98 1.41 -0.27 -13.75
CA THR A 98 1.40 0.75 -12.70
C THR A 98 2.38 1.87 -12.99
N GLU A 99 2.06 3.10 -12.58
CA GLU A 99 2.92 4.29 -12.79
C GLU A 99 4.32 4.15 -12.18
N GLU A 100 4.46 3.39 -11.09
CA GLU A 100 5.73 3.18 -10.38
C GLU A 100 6.67 2.22 -11.08
N CYS A 101 6.20 1.50 -12.10
CA CYS A 101 7.07 0.69 -12.94
C CYS A 101 7.73 1.61 -13.96
N PRO A 102 9.07 1.74 -13.94
CA PRO A 102 9.76 2.59 -14.90
C PRO A 102 9.47 2.10 -16.32
N PRO A 103 9.23 2.99 -17.30
CA PRO A 103 9.05 2.58 -18.68
C PRO A 103 10.31 1.84 -19.13
N THR A 104 10.14 0.61 -19.60
CA THR A 104 11.21 -0.11 -20.30
C THR A 104 11.61 0.76 -21.49
N GLY A 105 12.90 1.12 -21.55
CA GLY A 105 13.42 2.26 -22.29
C GLY A 105 12.96 2.43 -23.74
N THR A 106 12.93 3.69 -24.16
CA THR A 106 13.16 4.11 -25.56
C THR A 106 14.61 3.92 -25.96
#